data_AF-A0A1X7BN30-F1
#
_entry.id   AF-A0A1X7BN30-F1
#
_cell.length_a   1.000
_cell.length_b   1.000
_cell.length_c   1.000
_cell.angle_alpha   90.00
_cell.angle_beta   90.00
_cell.angle_gamma   90.00
#
_symmetry.space_group_name_H-M   'P 1'
#
loop_
_entity.id
_entity.type
_entity.pdbx_description
1 polymer ?
#
loop_
_entity_poly.entity_id
_entity_poly.type
_entity_poly.pdbx_seq_one_letter_code
_entity_poly.pdbx_strand_id
1 'polypeptide(L)'
;MSMNKVLLLLISCLIAGPAWAHPPEIKDVRIKKTGMVWRVDVTLEHGDTGWDHYADGWEVLDARGNRLAHRELLHPHVNEQPFTRALSGVVFPDGTREVFVRAKCSVDGWSGQSRKVKLKP
;
A
#
# COMPACT_ATOMS: atom_id res chain seq x y z
N MET A 1 -55.71 31.03 22.00
CA MET A 1 -55.83 30.84 20.53
C MET A 1 -55.00 31.96 19.91
N SER A 2 -53.89 31.78 19.20
CA SER A 2 -53.39 30.69 18.37
C SER A 2 -51.86 30.64 18.44
N MET A 3 -51.29 29.44 18.38
CA MET A 3 -49.87 29.17 18.29
C MET A 3 -49.57 28.86 16.81
N ASN A 4 -48.90 29.76 16.09
CA ASN A 4 -48.45 29.48 14.73
C ASN A 4 -46.96 29.12 14.73
N LYS A 5 -46.74 27.83 14.46
CA LYS A 5 -45.46 27.18 14.22
C LYS A 5 -44.90 27.68 12.89
N VAL A 6 -43.75 28.35 12.91
CA VAL A 6 -42.93 28.48 11.70
C VAL A 6 -41.71 27.58 11.89
N LEU A 7 -41.71 26.55 11.05
CA LEU A 7 -40.79 25.45 10.94
C LEU A 7 -39.34 25.97 10.77
N LEU A 8 -38.49 25.76 11.78
CA LEU A 8 -37.03 25.86 11.61
C LEU A 8 -36.59 24.70 10.71
N LEU A 9 -36.27 24.99 9.45
CA LEU A 9 -35.58 24.05 8.57
C LEU A 9 -34.12 23.94 9.07
N LEU A 10 -33.88 22.93 9.92
CA LEU A 10 -32.53 22.48 10.28
C LEU A 10 -31.86 21.92 9.01
N ILE A 11 -31.03 22.74 8.37
CA ILE A 11 -30.10 22.29 7.34
C ILE A 11 -29.03 21.48 8.06
N SER A 12 -29.24 20.17 8.15
CA SER A 12 -28.21 19.20 8.54
C SER A 12 -27.21 19.07 7.39
N CYS A 13 -26.29 20.02 7.29
CA CYS A 13 -25.12 19.88 6.43
C CYS A 13 -24.23 18.80 7.08
N LEU A 14 -24.34 17.55 6.62
CA LEU A 14 -23.34 16.53 6.93
C LEU A 14 -22.01 17.02 6.35
N ILE A 15 -21.14 17.50 7.22
CA ILE A 15 -19.75 17.78 6.89
C ILE A 15 -19.10 16.41 6.67
N ALA A 16 -19.17 15.90 5.44
CA ALA A 16 -18.36 14.77 5.00
C ALA A 16 -16.91 15.27 4.99
N GLY A 17 -16.19 15.01 6.07
CA GLY A 17 -14.75 15.25 6.10
C GLY A 17 -14.07 14.45 4.98
N PRO A 18 -12.96 14.94 4.40
CA PRO A 18 -12.21 14.16 3.43
C PRO A 18 -11.82 12.82 4.09
N ALA A 19 -12.23 11.71 3.48
CA ALA A 19 -11.72 10.40 3.85
C ALA A 19 -10.26 10.37 3.41
N TRP A 20 -9.34 10.63 4.34
CA TRP A 20 -7.92 10.44 4.08
C TRP A 20 -7.74 8.93 3.91
N ALA A 21 -7.36 8.46 2.72
CA ALA A 21 -6.98 7.06 2.61
C ALA A 21 -5.75 6.87 3.49
N HIS A 22 -5.80 5.87 4.35
CA HIS A 22 -4.65 5.53 5.16
C HIS A 22 -3.54 5.07 4.20
N PRO A 23 -2.25 5.38 4.49
CA PRO A 23 -1.14 4.98 3.63
C PRO A 23 -1.20 3.47 3.33
N PRO A 24 -0.73 3.02 2.15
CA PRO A 24 -0.73 1.61 1.82
C PRO A 24 0.00 0.78 2.88
N GLU A 25 -0.63 -0.31 3.33
CA GLU A 25 -0.12 -1.18 4.38
C GLU A 25 0.36 -2.51 3.78
N ILE A 26 1.56 -2.96 4.15
CA ILE A 26 2.07 -4.28 3.78
C ILE A 26 1.54 -5.31 4.77
N LYS A 27 0.57 -6.14 4.34
CA LYS A 27 -0.05 -7.19 5.17
C LYS A 27 0.79 -8.47 5.20
N ASP A 28 1.35 -8.87 4.06
CA ASP A 28 2.25 -10.03 3.98
C ASP A 28 3.37 -9.86 2.94
N VAL A 29 4.48 -10.57 3.15
CA VAL A 29 5.63 -10.65 2.25
C VAL A 29 6.19 -12.05 2.33
N ARG A 30 6.17 -12.75 1.20
CA ARG A 30 6.83 -14.05 1.04
C ARG A 30 7.98 -13.92 0.07
N ILE A 31 9.14 -14.43 0.46
CA ILE A 31 10.34 -14.39 -0.37
C ILE A 31 10.85 -15.82 -0.52
N LYS A 32 10.99 -16.26 -1.78
CA LYS A 32 11.46 -17.61 -2.12
C LYS A 32 12.63 -17.52 -3.09
N LYS A 33 13.69 -18.28 -2.80
CA LYS A 33 14.82 -18.44 -3.72
C LYS A 33 14.45 -19.41 -4.85
N THR A 34 14.76 -19.03 -6.08
CA THR A 34 14.56 -19.81 -7.31
C THR A 34 15.85 -19.79 -8.11
N GLY A 35 16.70 -20.81 -7.94
CA GLY A 35 18.04 -20.83 -8.51
C GLY A 35 18.92 -19.72 -7.91
N MET A 36 19.44 -18.83 -8.76
CA MET A 36 20.27 -17.68 -8.35
C MET A 36 19.45 -16.41 -8.07
N VAL A 37 18.15 -16.41 -8.35
CA VAL A 37 17.27 -15.25 -8.19
C VAL A 37 16.20 -15.51 -7.14
N TRP A 38 15.48 -14.47 -6.76
CA TRP A 38 14.39 -14.53 -5.81
C TRP A 38 13.07 -14.15 -6.46
N ARG A 39 11.99 -14.74 -5.94
CA ARG A 39 10.62 -14.28 -6.12
C ARG A 39 10.16 -13.62 -4.83
N VAL A 40 9.56 -12.46 -4.96
CA VAL A 40 8.97 -11.68 -3.86
C VAL A 40 7.48 -11.54 -4.15
N ASP A 41 6.65 -12.09 -3.28
CA ASP A 41 5.20 -11.94 -3.28
C ASP A 41 4.82 -10.98 -2.16
N VAL A 42 4.20 -9.85 -2.49
CA VAL A 42 3.78 -8.82 -1.53
C VAL A 42 2.27 -8.74 -1.51
N THR A 43 1.69 -8.93 -0.33
CA THR A 43 0.27 -8.67 -0.05
C THR A 43 0.15 -7.31 0.60
N LEU A 44 -0.62 -6.40 0.00
CA LEU A 44 -0.83 -5.06 0.53
C LEU A 44 -2.31 -4.70 0.52
N GLU A 45 -2.66 -3.72 1.34
CA GLU A 45 -4.00 -3.15 1.46
C GLU A 45 -3.91 -1.63 1.33
N HIS A 46 -4.83 -1.06 0.57
CA HIS A 46 -4.95 0.39 0.44
C HIS A 46 -6.40 0.77 0.15
N GLY A 47 -6.82 1.94 0.65
CA GLY A 47 -8.15 2.49 0.40
C GLY A 47 -8.29 3.08 -1.00
N ASP A 48 -8.05 2.26 -2.04
CA ASP A 48 -8.14 2.69 -3.44
C ASP A 48 -9.55 3.24 -3.74
N THR A 49 -9.63 4.45 -4.32
CA THR A 49 -10.91 5.07 -4.74
C THR A 49 -11.05 5.15 -6.26
N GLY A 50 -10.10 4.60 -7.01
CA GLY A 50 -10.06 4.61 -8.47
C GLY A 50 -8.72 5.14 -9.00
N TRP A 51 -8.71 5.55 -10.27
CA TRP A 51 -7.49 6.00 -10.97
C TRP A 51 -6.83 7.22 -10.33
N ASP A 52 -7.61 8.05 -9.63
CA ASP A 52 -7.11 9.25 -8.97
C ASP A 52 -6.38 8.95 -7.66
N HIS A 53 -6.60 7.78 -7.05
CA HIS A 53 -6.00 7.44 -5.77
C HIS A 53 -5.96 5.92 -5.55
N TYR A 54 -4.77 5.35 -5.71
CA TYR A 54 -4.54 3.92 -5.53
C TYR A 54 -3.11 3.59 -5.14
N ALA A 55 -2.86 2.36 -4.68
CA ALA A 55 -1.51 1.85 -4.50
C ALA A 55 -0.85 1.57 -5.86
N ASP A 56 0.16 2.35 -6.24
CA ASP A 56 0.80 2.29 -7.56
C ASP A 56 2.15 1.57 -7.57
N GLY A 57 2.61 1.09 -6.42
CA GLY A 57 3.83 0.31 -6.39
C GLY A 57 4.27 -0.17 -5.02
N TRP A 58 5.30 -1.01 -5.03
CA TRP A 58 6.09 -1.36 -3.85
C TRP A 58 7.55 -1.57 -4.23
N GLU A 59 8.43 -1.51 -3.23
CA GLU A 59 9.85 -1.73 -3.43
C GLU A 59 10.45 -2.58 -2.32
N VAL A 60 11.60 -3.18 -2.64
CA VAL A 60 12.45 -3.91 -1.71
C VAL A 60 13.71 -3.09 -1.50
N LEU A 61 14.07 -2.86 -0.24
CA LEU A 61 15.21 -2.07 0.19
C LEU A 61 16.21 -2.91 0.98
N ASP A 62 17.48 -2.52 0.95
CA ASP A 62 18.48 -3.00 1.89
C ASP A 62 18.37 -2.28 3.26
N ALA A 63 19.22 -2.67 4.22
CA ALA A 63 19.25 -2.06 5.55
C ALA A 63 19.74 -0.60 5.58
N ARG A 64 20.29 -0.09 4.48
CA ARG A 64 20.70 1.30 4.30
C ARG A 64 19.64 2.13 3.56
N GLY A 65 18.52 1.51 3.16
CA GLY A 65 17.46 2.14 2.39
C GLY A 65 17.72 2.20 0.88
N ASN A 66 18.73 1.52 0.36
CA ASN A 66 18.95 1.45 -1.09
C ASN A 66 17.93 0.52 -1.74
N ARG A 67 17.37 0.94 -2.88
CA ARG A 67 16.43 0.12 -3.65
C ARG A 67 17.14 -1.07 -4.29
N LEU A 68 16.67 -2.27 -3.96
CA LEU A 68 17.08 -3.54 -4.55
C LEU A 68 16.13 -3.98 -5.68
N ALA A 69 14.84 -3.67 -5.53
CA ALA A 69 13.81 -4.00 -6.52
C ALA A 69 12.61 -3.07 -6.42
N HIS A 70 11.87 -2.92 -7.51
CA HIS A 70 10.62 -2.17 -7.55
C HIS A 70 9.60 -2.88 -8.43
N ARG A 71 8.35 -2.92 -7.97
CA ARG A 71 7.21 -3.38 -8.73
C ARG A 71 6.21 -2.22 -8.84
N GLU A 72 6.02 -1.75 -10.05
CA GLU A 72 4.93 -0.83 -10.40
C GLU A 72 3.61 -1.59 -10.52
N LEU A 73 2.51 -0.95 -10.13
CA LEU A 73 1.14 -1.42 -10.23
C LEU A 73 0.35 -0.46 -11.12
N LEU A 74 -0.24 -0.99 -12.19
CA LEU A 74 -0.75 -0.17 -13.31
C LEU A 74 -2.26 0.07 -13.26
N HIS A 75 -2.95 -0.36 -12.21
CA HIS A 75 -4.40 -0.16 -12.06
C HIS A 75 -4.84 -0.16 -10.59
N PRO A 76 -5.97 0.49 -10.27
CA PRO A 76 -6.59 0.41 -8.95
C PRO A 76 -7.18 -0.98 -8.65
N HIS A 77 -7.19 -1.34 -7.37
CA HIS A 77 -7.70 -2.58 -6.81
C HIS A 77 -8.88 -2.35 -5.84
N VAL A 78 -9.81 -1.45 -6.18
CA VAL A 78 -10.94 -1.03 -5.30
C VAL A 78 -11.72 -2.22 -4.71
N ASN A 79 -11.96 -3.27 -5.50
CA ASN A 79 -12.76 -4.44 -5.12
C ASN A 79 -11.90 -5.69 -4.82
N GLU A 80 -10.57 -5.55 -4.76
CA GLU A 80 -9.62 -6.64 -4.54
C GLU A 80 -8.70 -6.23 -3.38
N GLN A 81 -9.22 -6.18 -2.16
CA GLN A 81 -8.43 -5.82 -0.97
C GLN A 81 -8.56 -6.89 0.12
N PRO A 82 -7.44 -7.32 0.74
CA PRO A 82 -6.07 -7.08 0.30
C PRO A 82 -5.75 -7.86 -0.99
N PHE A 83 -4.79 -7.37 -1.79
CA PHE A 83 -4.33 -8.07 -2.99
C PHE A 83 -2.84 -8.41 -2.91
N THR A 84 -2.43 -9.41 -3.70
CA THR A 84 -1.03 -9.85 -3.77
C THR A 84 -0.47 -9.65 -5.18
N ARG A 85 0.71 -9.05 -5.28
CA ARG A 85 1.46 -8.96 -6.55
C ARG A 85 2.88 -9.43 -6.34
N ALA A 86 3.42 -10.08 -7.36
CA ALA A 86 4.72 -10.69 -7.30
C ALA A 86 5.71 -10.05 -8.27
N LEU A 87 6.98 -10.12 -7.90
CA LEU A 87 8.13 -9.81 -8.74
C LEU A 87 9.09 -11.00 -8.71
N SER A 88 9.41 -11.52 -9.88
CA SER A 88 10.39 -12.60 -10.07
C SER A 88 11.70 -12.03 -10.60
N GLY A 89 12.80 -12.78 -10.48
CA GLY A 89 14.09 -12.37 -11.03
C GLY A 89 14.84 -11.35 -10.16
N VAL A 90 14.45 -11.21 -8.89
CA VAL A 90 15.10 -10.26 -7.97
C VAL A 90 16.47 -10.80 -7.57
N VAL A 91 17.51 -9.99 -7.73
CA VAL A 91 18.87 -10.32 -7.29
C VAL A 91 19.14 -9.58 -5.98
N PHE A 92 19.45 -10.32 -4.93
CA PHE A 92 19.94 -9.73 -3.68
C PHE A 92 21.45 -9.88 -3.62
N PRO A 93 22.20 -8.85 -3.18
CA PRO A 93 23.63 -8.96 -2.95
C PRO A 93 23.97 -10.14 -2.02
N ASP A 94 25.12 -10.76 -2.24
CA ASP A 94 25.60 -11.85 -1.39
C ASP A 94 25.69 -11.40 0.07
N GLY A 95 25.26 -12.30 0.97
CA GLY A 95 25.24 -12.01 2.40
C GLY A 95 24.04 -11.20 2.88
N THR A 96 23.09 -10.81 2.01
CA THR A 96 21.84 -10.16 2.44
C THR A 96 21.08 -11.07 3.42
N ARG A 97 20.86 -10.60 4.65
CA ARG A 97 20.17 -11.35 5.71
C ARG A 97 18.75 -10.86 5.95
N GLU A 98 18.46 -9.64 5.56
CA GLU A 98 17.16 -9.01 5.73
C GLU A 98 16.95 -7.96 4.65
N VAL A 99 15.69 -7.74 4.32
CA VAL A 99 15.23 -6.70 3.41
C VAL A 99 14.03 -5.99 4.02
N PHE A 100 13.72 -4.81 3.49
CA PHE A 100 12.61 -3.98 3.93
C PHE A 100 11.67 -3.73 2.76
N VAL A 101 10.38 -3.96 2.93
CA VAL A 101 9.37 -3.73 1.90
C VAL A 101 8.48 -2.57 2.29
N ARG A 102 8.29 -1.60 1.40
CA ARG A 102 7.31 -0.53 1.57
C ARG A 102 6.49 -0.34 0.29
N ALA A 103 5.25 0.10 0.47
CA ALA A 103 4.32 0.38 -0.62
C ALA A 103 4.25 1.89 -0.91
N LYS A 104 3.69 2.22 -2.07
CA LYS A 104 3.55 3.57 -2.60
C LYS A 104 2.10 3.83 -2.99
N CYS A 105 1.62 5.01 -2.62
CA CYS A 105 0.38 5.60 -3.09
C CYS A 105 0.66 6.50 -4.32
N SER A 106 -0.26 6.52 -5.27
CA SER A 106 -0.20 7.39 -6.44
C SER A 106 -0.20 8.88 -6.08
N VAL A 107 -0.86 9.25 -4.99
CA VAL A 107 -1.01 10.64 -4.51
C VAL A 107 0.01 10.97 -3.41
N ASP A 108 0.05 10.17 -2.35
CA ASP A 108 0.83 10.47 -1.14
C ASP A 108 2.28 9.96 -1.20
N GLY A 109 2.64 9.23 -2.25
CA GLY A 109 3.98 8.69 -2.43
C GLY A 109 4.29 7.50 -1.52
N TRP A 110 5.55 7.35 -1.11
CA TRP A 110 6.01 6.18 -0.37
C TRP A 110 5.50 6.19 1.08
N SER A 111 4.97 5.05 1.52
CA SER A 111 4.64 4.85 2.93
C SER A 111 5.89 5.03 3.79
N GLY A 112 5.74 5.75 4.91
CA GLY A 112 6.79 5.89 5.92
C GLY A 112 7.05 4.60 6.69
N GLN A 113 6.19 3.60 6.56
CA GLN A 113 6.33 2.30 7.21
C GLN A 113 6.92 1.27 6.25
N SER A 114 7.86 0.48 6.74
CA SER A 114 8.44 -0.65 6.00
C SER A 114 8.32 -1.94 6.81
N ARG A 115 8.00 -3.04 6.14
CA ARG A 115 8.00 -4.38 6.72
C ARG A 115 9.37 -5.02 6.56
N LYS A 116 10.03 -5.29 7.69
CA LYS A 116 11.29 -6.03 7.74
C LYS A 116 11.05 -7.52 7.52
N VAL A 117 11.81 -8.14 6.62
CA VAL A 117 11.74 -9.57 6.30
C VAL A 117 13.13 -10.17 6.43
N LYS A 118 13.26 -11.18 7.29
CA LYS A 118 14.51 -11.96 7.39
C LYS A 118 14.57 -12.98 6.25
N LEU A 119 15.69 -13.00 5.53
CA LEU A 119 15.96 -14.02 4.53
C LEU A 119 16.53 -15.25 5.22
N LYS A 120 15.93 -16.41 4.94
CA LYS A 120 16.50 -17.71 5.29
C LYS A 120 17.24 -18.22 4.05
N PRO A 121 18.55 -18.50 4.14
CA PRO A 121 19.32 -19.11 3.05
C PRO A 121 18.71 -20.42 2.55
#